data_AF-A0A942YN73-F1
#
_entry.id   AF-A0A942YN73-F1
#
_cell.length_a   1.000
_cell.length_b   1.000
_cell.length_c   1.000
_cell.angle_alpha   90.00
_cell.angle_beta   90.00
_cell.angle_gamma   90.00
#
_symmetry.space_group_name_H-M   'P 1'
#
loop_
_entity.id
_entity.type
_entity.pdbx_description
1 polymer ?
#
loop_
_entity_poly.entity_id
_entity_poly.type
_entity_poly.pdbx_seq_one_letter_code
_entity_poly.pdbx_strand_id
1 'polypeptide(L)'
;MMRMPFEPPTTHYDERITAIDEQICHLIKQRKELSNDNPGFPSKQLIKKWAKKYGFYEEFLNSIFADFLNEELYKPMVEPKGFLKNVPILRSFEKEDTFFSVTFVRQFENASVVHLNIDRNTHDEMINWPPQEHRYFELSIEREGMEYDCRNAGGSGSGGHESYSFVVSPALSDDLSTYKLNFKEYKMPFNQTTSFEFQI
;
A
#
# COMPACT_ATOMS: atom_id res chain seq x y z
N MET A 1 -5.32 -5.63 -4.81
CA MET A 1 -5.86 -6.25 -6.04
C MET A 1 -4.73 -6.99 -6.75
N MET A 2 -4.97 -8.23 -7.15
CA MET A 2 -4.01 -9.02 -7.95
C MET A 2 -3.66 -8.21 -9.19
N ARG A 3 -2.40 -7.77 -9.32
CA ARG A 3 -1.97 -7.13 -10.56
C ARG A 3 -1.92 -8.22 -11.61
N MET A 4 -2.84 -8.16 -12.58
CA MET A 4 -2.72 -8.97 -13.78
C MET A 4 -1.35 -8.71 -14.41
N PRO A 5 -0.73 -9.71 -15.05
CA PRO A 5 0.47 -9.49 -15.83
C PRO A 5 0.25 -8.29 -16.76
N PHE A 6 1.18 -7.34 -16.77
CA PHE A 6 1.06 -6.20 -17.66
C PHE A 6 1.17 -6.69 -19.10
N GLU A 7 0.11 -6.49 -19.88
CA GLU A 7 0.12 -6.73 -21.31
C GLU A 7 0.31 -5.39 -22.02
N PRO A 8 1.33 -5.26 -22.89
CA PRO A 8 1.50 -4.05 -23.69
C PRO A 8 0.21 -3.74 -24.46
N PRO A 9 -0.29 -2.48 -24.42
CA PRO A 9 -1.55 -2.12 -25.05
C PRO A 9 -1.49 -2.16 -26.59
N THR A 10 -0.30 -2.30 -27.16
CA THR A 10 -0.03 -2.39 -28.59
C THR A 10 1.21 -3.24 -28.85
N THR A 11 1.28 -3.85 -30.04
CA THR A 11 2.46 -4.55 -30.53
C THR A 11 3.45 -3.61 -31.24
N HIS A 12 3.06 -2.37 -31.53
CA HIS A 12 3.92 -1.40 -32.19
C HIS A 12 4.90 -0.76 -31.20
N TYR A 13 6.19 -0.86 -31.51
CA TYR A 13 7.26 -0.14 -30.84
C TYR A 13 8.20 0.46 -31.90
N ASP A 14 8.54 1.74 -31.75
CA ASP A 14 9.47 2.42 -32.66
C ASP A 14 10.91 2.20 -32.19
N GLU A 15 11.64 1.29 -32.81
CA GLU A 15 13.01 0.95 -32.37
C GLU A 15 13.99 2.14 -32.41
N ARG A 16 13.66 3.23 -33.11
CA ARG A 16 14.49 4.44 -33.12
C ARG A 16 14.59 5.10 -31.74
N ILE A 17 13.62 4.86 -30.85
CA ILE A 17 13.61 5.45 -29.50
C ILE A 17 14.27 4.55 -28.43
N THR A 18 14.75 3.35 -28.77
CA THR A 18 15.31 2.40 -27.79
C THR A 18 16.47 2.97 -26.96
N ALA A 19 17.39 3.69 -27.60
CA ALA A 19 18.49 4.32 -26.87
C ALA A 19 18.01 5.44 -25.91
N ILE A 20 16.88 6.10 -26.22
CA ILE A 20 16.28 7.11 -25.35
C ILE A 20 15.59 6.42 -24.17
N ASP A 21 14.84 5.34 -24.40
CA ASP A 21 14.16 4.59 -23.35
C ASP A 21 15.14 3.98 -22.34
N GLU A 22 16.28 3.44 -22.82
CA GLU A 22 17.35 2.97 -21.96
C GLU A 22 17.95 4.11 -21.11
N GLN A 23 18.14 5.30 -21.71
CA GLN A 23 18.59 6.49 -20.98
C GLN A 23 17.57 6.95 -19.93
N ILE A 24 16.27 6.83 -20.20
CA ILE A 24 15.22 7.11 -19.20
C ILE A 24 15.38 6.16 -18.01
N CYS A 25 15.53 4.86 -18.24
CA CYS A 25 15.79 3.88 -17.18
C CYS A 25 17.05 4.23 -16.37
N HIS A 26 18.14 4.59 -17.06
CA HIS A 26 19.37 5.01 -16.41
C HIS A 26 19.18 6.25 -15.52
N LEU A 27 18.49 7.28 -16.02
CA LEU A 27 18.23 8.52 -15.29
C LEU A 27 17.31 8.30 -14.08
N ILE A 28 16.33 7.41 -14.18
CA ILE A 28 15.46 7.03 -13.05
C ILE A 28 16.31 6.37 -11.95
N LYS A 29 17.20 5.43 -12.32
CA LYS A 29 18.12 4.80 -11.37
C LYS A 29 19.04 5.83 -10.72
N GLN A 30 19.67 6.71 -11.51
CA GLN A 30 20.54 7.76 -10.99
C GLN A 30 19.80 8.70 -10.02
N ARG A 31 18.56 9.08 -10.33
CA ARG A 31 17.71 9.87 -9.44
C ARG A 31 17.53 9.19 -8.08
N LYS A 32 17.23 7.89 -8.08
CA LYS A 32 17.03 7.07 -6.86
C LYS A 32 18.28 7.02 -6.00
N GLU A 33 19.43 6.73 -6.61
CA GLU A 33 20.72 6.64 -5.93
C GLU A 33 21.15 7.99 -5.34
N LEU A 34 21.01 9.08 -6.10
CA LEU A 34 21.37 10.43 -5.63
C LEU A 34 20.49 10.91 -4.47
N SER A 35 19.23 10.48 -4.41
CA SER A 35 18.32 10.85 -3.34
C SER A 35 18.33 9.89 -2.14
N ASN A 36 19.15 8.83 -2.17
CA ASN A 36 19.11 7.74 -1.19
C ASN A 36 17.68 7.20 -1.00
N ASP A 37 17.01 6.90 -2.12
CA ASP A 37 15.63 6.41 -2.17
C ASP A 37 14.56 7.36 -1.58
N ASN A 38 14.91 8.63 -1.35
CA ASN A 38 13.97 9.64 -0.87
C ASN A 38 13.96 10.90 -1.75
N PRO A 39 13.43 10.80 -2.99
CA PRO A 39 13.59 11.86 -3.97
C PRO A 39 12.59 13.02 -3.83
N GLY A 40 11.60 12.90 -2.95
CA GLY A 40 10.50 13.84 -2.81
C GLY A 40 9.72 14.07 -4.12
N PHE A 41 9.05 15.22 -4.19
CA PHE A 41 8.23 15.60 -5.33
C PHE A 41 8.65 16.98 -5.90
N PRO A 42 8.74 17.16 -7.23
CA PRO A 42 9.09 18.46 -7.80
C PRO A 42 8.07 19.55 -7.43
N SER A 43 8.56 20.77 -7.19
CA SER A 43 7.66 21.89 -6.88
C SER A 43 6.78 22.27 -8.07
N LYS A 44 5.60 22.84 -7.79
CA LYS A 44 4.68 23.36 -8.82
C LYS A 44 5.36 24.31 -9.82
N GLN A 45 6.30 25.13 -9.34
CA GLN A 45 7.06 26.04 -10.19
C GLN A 45 8.01 25.30 -11.14
N LEU A 46 8.67 24.22 -10.68
CA LEU A 46 9.53 23.39 -11.51
C LEU A 46 8.72 22.66 -12.59
N ILE A 47 7.59 22.04 -12.21
CA ILE A 47 6.68 21.37 -13.16
C ILE A 47 6.24 22.34 -14.26
N LYS A 48 5.72 23.51 -13.90
CA LYS A 48 5.30 24.54 -14.86
C LYS A 48 6.44 24.99 -15.78
N LYS A 49 7.65 25.15 -15.24
CA LYS A 49 8.84 25.53 -16.02
C LYS A 49 9.22 24.46 -17.04
N TRP A 50 9.25 23.19 -16.63
CA TRP A 50 9.62 22.07 -17.51
C TRP A 50 8.54 21.77 -18.54
N ALA A 51 7.27 21.80 -18.14
CA ALA A 51 6.11 21.68 -19.04
C ALA A 51 6.21 22.68 -20.19
N LYS A 52 6.38 23.97 -19.86
CA LYS A 52 6.56 25.02 -20.88
C LYS A 52 7.81 24.82 -21.74
N LYS A 53 8.94 24.45 -21.13
CA LYS A 53 10.23 24.32 -21.84
C LYS A 53 10.23 23.19 -22.87
N TYR A 54 9.65 22.05 -22.52
CA TYR A 54 9.71 20.83 -23.33
C TYR A 54 8.40 20.54 -24.09
N GLY A 55 7.36 21.38 -23.91
CA GLY A 55 6.08 21.23 -24.59
C GLY A 55 5.18 20.14 -24.00
N PHE A 56 5.25 19.89 -22.69
CA PHE A 56 4.39 18.93 -21.99
C PHE A 56 3.21 19.62 -21.29
N TYR A 57 2.17 18.84 -21.01
CA TYR A 57 1.13 19.22 -20.05
C TYR A 57 1.65 19.09 -18.61
N GLU A 58 1.29 20.04 -17.73
CA GLU A 58 1.70 19.98 -16.32
C GLU A 58 1.21 18.69 -15.64
N GLU A 59 -0.03 18.25 -15.91
CA GLU A 59 -0.58 17.03 -15.33
C GLU A 59 0.12 15.75 -15.78
N PHE A 60 0.61 15.70 -17.02
CA PHE A 60 1.40 14.57 -17.49
C PHE A 60 2.71 14.43 -16.69
N LEU A 61 3.39 15.55 -16.41
CA LEU A 61 4.58 15.54 -15.57
C LEU A 61 4.23 15.17 -14.12
N ASN A 62 3.11 15.69 -13.58
CA ASN A 62 2.64 15.31 -12.25
C ASN A 62 2.44 13.79 -12.15
N SER A 63 1.80 13.15 -13.13
CA SER A 63 1.59 11.70 -13.15
C SER A 63 2.91 10.94 -13.16
N ILE A 64 3.86 11.29 -14.03
CA ILE A 64 5.18 10.64 -14.08
C ILE A 64 5.90 10.71 -12.73
N PHE A 65 5.98 11.91 -12.13
CA PHE A 65 6.67 12.07 -10.86
C PHE A 65 5.92 11.44 -9.69
N ALA A 66 4.59 11.30 -9.79
CA ALA A 66 3.79 10.57 -8.80
C ALA A 66 4.08 9.07 -8.89
N ASP A 67 4.25 8.51 -10.09
CA ASP A 67 4.66 7.11 -10.27
C ASP A 67 6.06 6.87 -9.73
N PHE A 68 7.01 7.78 -9.99
CA PHE A 68 8.35 7.69 -9.43
C PHE A 68 8.39 7.80 -7.90
N LEU A 69 7.49 8.58 -7.30
CA LEU A 69 7.38 8.68 -5.85
C LEU A 69 6.85 7.38 -5.22
N ASN A 70 6.02 6.64 -5.96
CA ASN A 70 5.30 5.46 -5.47
C ASN A 70 5.79 4.15 -6.12
N GLU A 71 7.08 4.06 -6.47
CA GLU A 71 7.69 2.87 -7.09
C GLU A 71 7.41 1.59 -6.27
N GLU A 72 7.40 1.72 -4.94
CA GLU A 72 7.11 0.63 -4.00
C GLU A 72 5.77 -0.08 -4.24
N LEU A 73 4.78 0.62 -4.83
CA LEU A 73 3.49 0.02 -5.20
C LEU A 73 3.64 -1.03 -6.31
N TYR A 74 4.72 -0.98 -7.09
CA TYR A 74 5.01 -1.86 -8.22
C TYR A 74 5.79 -3.12 -7.83
N LYS A 75 6.23 -3.26 -6.57
CA LYS A 75 6.87 -4.50 -6.11
C LYS A 75 5.92 -5.70 -6.28
N PRO A 76 6.40 -6.84 -6.81
CA PRO A 76 5.60 -8.04 -6.94
C PRO A 76 5.05 -8.48 -5.58
N MET A 77 3.75 -8.73 -5.53
CA MET A 77 3.10 -9.22 -4.32
C MET A 77 3.19 -10.74 -4.27
N VAL A 78 3.60 -11.29 -3.11
CA VAL A 78 3.56 -12.74 -2.88
C VAL A 78 2.12 -13.22 -2.93
N GLU A 79 1.86 -14.23 -3.76
CA GLU A 79 0.56 -14.89 -3.85
C GLU A 79 0.51 -16.04 -2.84
N PRO A 80 -0.39 -16.02 -1.84
CA PRO A 80 -0.50 -17.12 -0.87
C PRO A 80 -0.92 -18.43 -1.55
N LYS A 81 -0.16 -19.51 -1.32
CA LYS A 81 -0.34 -20.84 -1.93
C LYS A 81 -0.21 -21.95 -0.91
N GLY A 82 -0.98 -23.02 -1.09
CA GLY A 82 -1.00 -24.15 -0.15
C GLY A 82 -1.59 -23.72 1.20
N PHE A 83 -2.91 -23.50 1.24
CA PHE A 83 -3.58 -23.16 2.51
C PHE A 83 -3.36 -24.28 3.53
N LEU A 84 -2.88 -23.91 4.72
CA LEU A 84 -2.60 -24.85 5.80
C LEU A 84 -3.71 -24.86 6.85
N LYS A 85 -3.99 -23.69 7.46
CA LYS A 85 -4.96 -23.55 8.55
C LYS A 85 -5.27 -22.09 8.87
N ASN A 86 -6.28 -21.89 9.72
CA ASN A 86 -6.55 -20.62 10.39
C ASN A 86 -6.04 -20.68 11.83
N VAL A 87 -5.19 -19.74 12.23
CA VAL A 87 -4.71 -19.62 13.60
C VAL A 87 -5.52 -18.52 14.30
N PRO A 88 -6.34 -18.85 15.31
CA PRO A 88 -7.11 -17.85 16.04
C PRO A 88 -6.18 -17.02 16.94
N ILE A 89 -6.35 -15.70 16.95
CA ILE A 89 -5.59 -14.82 17.85
C ILE A 89 -6.48 -13.91 18.69
N LEU A 90 -7.70 -13.63 18.23
CA LEU A 90 -8.69 -12.75 18.84
C LEU A 90 -8.06 -11.59 19.62
N ARG A 91 -7.52 -10.63 18.89
CA ARG A 91 -6.95 -9.42 19.47
C ARG A 91 -7.70 -8.20 18.94
N SER A 92 -7.82 -7.19 19.79
CA SER A 92 -8.60 -6.01 19.47
C SER A 92 -8.03 -4.77 20.13
N PHE A 93 -8.34 -3.63 19.52
CA PHE A 93 -8.05 -2.29 20.01
C PHE A 93 -9.30 -1.45 19.79
N GLU A 94 -9.70 -0.67 20.79
CA GLU A 94 -10.89 0.18 20.71
C GLU A 94 -10.48 1.63 20.93
N LYS A 95 -10.98 2.52 20.08
CA LYS A 95 -10.77 3.95 20.20
C LYS A 95 -12.01 4.69 19.74
N GLU A 96 -12.50 5.59 20.60
CA GLU A 96 -13.77 6.29 20.38
C GLU A 96 -14.89 5.26 20.12
N ASP A 97 -15.68 5.42 19.07
CA ASP A 97 -16.75 4.48 18.70
C ASP A 97 -16.31 3.52 17.58
N THR A 98 -15.01 3.25 17.46
CA THR A 98 -14.45 2.32 16.47
C THR A 98 -13.72 1.16 17.15
N PHE A 99 -14.16 -0.05 16.83
CA PHE A 99 -13.57 -1.31 17.28
C PHE A 99 -12.71 -1.92 16.17
N PHE A 100 -11.41 -2.07 16.43
CA PHE A 100 -10.46 -2.70 15.53
C PHE A 100 -10.16 -4.10 16.02
N SER A 101 -10.18 -5.11 15.15
CA SER A 101 -9.88 -6.48 15.55
C SER A 101 -9.18 -7.32 14.49
N VAL A 102 -8.34 -8.23 14.96
CA VAL A 102 -7.79 -9.35 14.18
C VAL A 102 -8.23 -10.63 14.86
N THR A 103 -9.14 -11.36 14.22
CA THR A 103 -9.77 -12.55 14.81
C THR A 103 -8.95 -13.81 14.56
N PHE A 104 -8.39 -13.93 13.35
CA PHE A 104 -7.52 -15.04 12.94
C PHE A 104 -6.51 -14.59 11.89
N VAL A 105 -5.45 -15.37 11.75
CA VAL A 105 -4.48 -15.28 10.65
C VAL A 105 -4.57 -16.56 9.82
N ARG A 106 -4.68 -16.41 8.51
CA ARG A 106 -4.64 -17.56 7.59
C ARG A 106 -3.19 -17.90 7.30
N GLN A 107 -2.84 -19.17 7.45
CA GLN A 107 -1.50 -19.66 7.17
C GLN A 107 -1.48 -20.40 5.83
N PHE A 108 -0.50 -20.08 5.01
CA PHE A 108 -0.17 -20.73 3.76
C PHE A 108 1.28 -21.20 3.81
N GLU A 109 1.67 -22.09 2.91
CA GLU A 109 3.05 -22.62 2.86
C GLU A 109 4.10 -21.52 2.67
N ASN A 110 3.77 -20.47 1.91
CA ASN A 110 4.70 -19.42 1.50
C ASN A 110 4.41 -18.03 2.11
N ALA A 111 3.27 -17.84 2.77
CA ALA A 111 2.86 -16.54 3.31
C ALA A 111 1.81 -16.68 4.42
N SER A 112 1.57 -15.60 5.17
CA SER A 112 0.42 -15.49 6.07
C SER A 112 -0.51 -14.38 5.60
N VAL A 113 -1.80 -14.48 5.91
CA VAL A 113 -2.78 -13.44 5.62
C VAL A 113 -3.44 -12.96 6.91
N VAL A 114 -3.24 -11.70 7.24
CA VAL A 114 -3.82 -11.01 8.40
C VAL A 114 -5.07 -10.27 7.96
N HIS A 115 -6.17 -10.46 8.69
CA HIS A 115 -7.44 -9.77 8.43
C HIS A 115 -7.73 -8.77 9.54
N LEU A 116 -7.68 -7.48 9.21
CA LEU A 116 -8.12 -6.40 10.09
C LEU A 116 -9.60 -6.13 9.83
N ASN A 117 -10.40 -6.16 10.88
CA ASN A 117 -11.79 -5.72 10.88
C ASN A 117 -11.91 -4.41 11.64
N ILE A 118 -12.78 -3.53 11.16
CA ILE A 118 -13.05 -2.22 11.73
C ILE A 118 -14.56 -2.09 11.80
N ASP A 119 -15.10 -2.07 13.01
CA ASP A 119 -16.53 -2.01 13.27
C ASP A 119 -16.86 -0.67 13.94
N ARG A 120 -17.86 0.03 13.41
CA ARG A 120 -18.36 1.31 13.91
C ARG A 120 -19.85 1.21 14.14
N ASN A 121 -20.34 1.81 15.21
CA ASN A 121 -21.78 1.89 15.43
C ASN A 121 -22.38 3.02 14.58
N THR A 122 -23.20 2.68 13.59
CA THR A 122 -23.81 3.66 12.66
C THR A 122 -25.26 3.99 12.99
N HIS A 123 -25.78 3.55 14.15
CA HIS A 123 -27.21 3.66 14.46
C HIS A 123 -27.74 5.10 14.56
N ASP A 124 -26.92 6.09 14.91
CA ASP A 124 -27.39 7.46 15.19
C ASP A 124 -27.08 8.50 14.10
N GLU A 125 -26.27 8.18 13.07
CA GLU A 125 -25.65 9.21 12.20
C GLU A 125 -25.83 9.01 10.68
N MET A 126 -26.84 8.25 10.25
CA MET A 126 -27.11 8.08 8.80
C MET A 126 -27.64 9.34 8.08
N ILE A 127 -27.98 10.42 8.81
CA ILE A 127 -28.70 11.57 8.24
C ILE A 127 -27.77 12.73 7.81
N ASN A 128 -26.53 12.82 8.31
CA ASN A 128 -25.65 13.99 8.05
C ASN A 128 -24.17 13.66 7.81
N TRP A 129 -23.84 12.42 7.43
CA TRP A 129 -22.43 12.02 7.34
C TRP A 129 -21.75 12.59 6.07
N PRO A 130 -20.78 13.53 6.15
CA PRO A 130 -19.98 13.94 4.99
C PRO A 130 -19.21 12.73 4.49
N PRO A 131 -19.08 12.46 3.17
CA PRO A 131 -18.51 11.22 2.65
C PRO A 131 -17.28 10.81 3.47
N GLN A 132 -17.39 9.69 4.22
CA GLN A 132 -16.28 9.25 5.07
C GLN A 132 -15.05 9.15 4.18
N GLU A 133 -14.01 9.92 4.51
CA GLU A 133 -12.72 9.72 3.87
C GLU A 133 -12.32 8.26 4.11
N HIS A 134 -12.21 7.48 3.04
CA HIS A 134 -11.73 6.11 3.13
C HIS A 134 -10.36 6.10 3.81
N ARG A 135 -10.27 5.46 4.97
CA ARG A 135 -9.04 5.36 5.75
C ARG A 135 -8.25 4.16 5.24
N TYR A 136 -7.00 4.38 4.85
CA TYR A 136 -6.14 3.28 4.42
C TYR A 136 -5.18 2.90 5.54
N PHE A 137 -4.82 1.62 5.59
CA PHE A 137 -3.94 1.09 6.62
C PHE A 137 -2.77 0.33 5.99
N GLU A 138 -1.58 0.55 6.56
CA GLU A 138 -0.41 -0.30 6.37
C GLU A 138 -0.25 -1.19 7.60
N LEU A 139 0.26 -2.40 7.39
CA LEU A 139 0.64 -3.32 8.45
C LEU A 139 2.17 -3.38 8.50
N SER A 140 2.74 -3.32 9.69
CA SER A 140 4.12 -3.76 9.95
C SER A 140 4.14 -4.77 11.08
N ILE A 141 5.11 -5.68 11.03
CA ILE A 141 5.25 -6.75 12.03
C ILE A 141 6.59 -6.59 12.71
N GLU A 142 6.55 -6.40 14.02
CA GLU A 142 7.75 -6.35 14.84
C GLU A 142 8.08 -7.74 15.37
N ARG A 143 9.28 -8.22 15.04
CA ARG A 143 9.95 -9.36 15.65
C ARG A 143 11.45 -9.16 15.60
N GLU A 144 12.16 -9.51 16.68
CA GLU A 144 13.61 -9.35 16.72
C GLU A 144 14.31 -10.12 15.59
N GLY A 145 15.14 -9.40 14.83
CA GLY A 145 16.04 -9.97 13.82
C GLY A 145 15.38 -10.46 12.53
N MET A 146 14.10 -10.15 12.28
CA MET A 146 13.41 -10.58 11.06
C MET A 146 12.55 -9.47 10.47
N GLU A 147 12.76 -9.19 9.20
CA GLU A 147 11.94 -8.25 8.43
C GLU A 147 10.82 -9.00 7.70
N TYR A 148 9.63 -8.40 7.67
CA TYR A 148 8.46 -8.92 6.97
C TYR A 148 8.00 -7.90 5.93
N ASP A 149 7.83 -8.36 4.68
CA ASP A 149 7.12 -7.60 3.66
C ASP A 149 5.61 -7.79 3.88
N CYS A 150 4.93 -6.70 4.23
CA CYS A 150 3.51 -6.66 4.55
C CYS A 150 2.78 -5.86 3.48
N ARG A 151 1.90 -6.51 2.72
CA ARG A 151 1.24 -5.93 1.56
C ARG A 151 -0.28 -5.96 1.70
N ASN A 152 -0.91 -4.79 1.59
CA ASN A 152 -2.35 -4.68 1.53
C ASN A 152 -2.88 -5.38 0.25
N ALA A 153 -3.63 -6.46 0.42
CA ALA A 153 -4.22 -7.26 -0.65
C ALA A 153 -5.55 -6.68 -1.16
N GLY A 154 -6.13 -5.76 -0.40
CA GLY A 154 -7.42 -5.13 -0.65
C GLY A 154 -8.24 -5.04 0.63
N GLY A 155 -9.35 -4.34 0.51
CA GLY A 155 -10.35 -4.23 1.56
C GLY A 155 -11.74 -4.08 0.98
N SER A 156 -12.74 -4.29 1.84
CA SER A 156 -14.14 -4.08 1.52
C SER A 156 -14.87 -3.59 2.75
N GLY A 157 -15.89 -2.77 2.58
CA GLY A 157 -16.67 -2.29 3.70
C GLY A 157 -18.02 -1.75 3.29
N SER A 158 -18.98 -1.84 4.21
CA SER A 158 -20.32 -1.27 4.08
C SER A 158 -20.97 -1.19 5.45
N GLY A 159 -21.83 -0.19 5.66
CA GLY A 159 -22.75 -0.17 6.81
C GLY A 159 -22.08 -0.19 8.17
N GLY A 160 -20.96 0.53 8.33
CA GLY A 160 -20.21 0.61 9.59
C GLY A 160 -19.14 -0.45 9.77
N HIS A 161 -19.06 -1.44 8.88
CA HIS A 161 -18.00 -2.45 8.89
C HIS A 161 -17.04 -2.23 7.72
N GLU A 162 -15.73 -2.22 8.00
CA GLU A 162 -14.66 -2.27 7.01
C GLU A 162 -13.72 -3.43 7.33
N SER A 163 -13.16 -4.04 6.29
CA SER A 163 -12.21 -5.14 6.39
C SER A 163 -11.02 -4.91 5.46
N TYR A 164 -9.81 -5.20 5.94
CA TYR A 164 -8.57 -5.16 5.16
C TYR A 164 -7.86 -6.50 5.27
N SER A 165 -7.29 -6.95 4.16
CA SER A 165 -6.47 -8.16 4.10
C SER A 165 -5.02 -7.78 3.81
N PHE A 166 -4.09 -8.32 4.59
CA PHE A 166 -2.65 -8.08 4.43
C PHE A 166 -1.94 -9.40 4.20
N VAL A 167 -1.20 -9.54 3.11
CA VAL A 167 -0.29 -10.67 2.90
C VAL A 167 1.06 -10.34 3.52
N VAL A 168 1.59 -11.29 4.27
CA VAL A 168 2.83 -11.18 5.03
C VAL A 168 3.80 -12.24 4.51
N SER A 169 5.00 -11.81 4.12
CA SER A 169 6.08 -12.67 3.67
C SER A 169 7.39 -12.32 4.40
N PRO A 170 8.13 -13.29 4.96
CA PRO A 170 7.84 -14.73 4.97
C PRO A 170 6.65 -15.09 5.87
N ALA A 171 6.15 -16.33 5.77
CA ALA A 171 5.06 -16.81 6.61
C ALA A 171 5.39 -16.69 8.11
N LEU A 172 4.42 -16.19 8.87
CA LEU A 172 4.45 -16.12 10.32
C LEU A 172 4.38 -17.52 10.92
N SER A 173 5.09 -17.74 12.03
CA SER A 173 4.95 -18.98 12.79
C SER A 173 3.57 -19.11 13.44
N ASP A 174 3.22 -20.34 13.81
CA ASP A 174 1.95 -20.65 14.48
C ASP A 174 1.79 -19.95 15.83
N ASP A 175 2.90 -19.73 16.56
CA ASP A 175 2.87 -18.97 17.80
C ASP A 175 2.79 -17.47 17.51
N LEU A 176 1.56 -17.00 17.31
CA LEU A 176 1.31 -15.61 16.97
C LEU A 176 1.49 -14.65 18.17
N SER A 177 1.60 -15.16 19.41
CA SER A 177 1.86 -14.36 20.63
C SER A 177 3.17 -13.58 20.56
N THR A 178 4.12 -14.07 19.76
CA THR A 178 5.46 -13.48 19.60
C THR A 178 5.51 -12.30 18.64
N TYR A 179 4.41 -12.00 17.93
CA TYR A 179 4.33 -10.91 16.98
C TYR A 179 3.45 -9.79 17.49
N LYS A 180 3.90 -8.57 17.19
CA LYS A 180 3.14 -7.34 17.35
C LYS A 180 2.71 -6.85 15.96
N LEU A 181 1.41 -6.70 15.77
CA LEU A 181 0.82 -6.22 14.52
C LEU A 181 0.58 -4.72 14.65
N ASN A 182 1.39 -3.92 13.97
CA ASN A 182 1.29 -2.48 14.00
C ASN A 182 0.53 -2.00 12.76
N PHE A 183 -0.58 -1.31 12.99
CA PHE A 183 -1.38 -0.73 11.93
C PHE A 183 -1.19 0.78 11.93
N LYS A 184 -0.88 1.32 10.76
CA LYS A 184 -0.64 2.76 10.56
C LYS A 184 -1.61 3.31 9.53
N GLU A 185 -2.38 4.31 9.92
CA GLU A 185 -3.34 4.96 9.04
C GLU A 185 -2.64 5.99 8.14
N TYR A 186 -2.98 5.97 6.86
CA TYR A 186 -2.49 6.94 5.87
C TYR A 186 -3.62 7.41 4.94
N LYS A 187 -3.41 8.61 4.37
CA LYS A 187 -4.30 9.18 3.36
C LYS A 187 -3.73 9.02 1.96
N MET A 188 -4.57 8.53 1.06
CA MET A 188 -4.33 8.58 -0.38
C MET A 188 -4.61 9.99 -0.92
N PRO A 189 -3.96 10.42 -2.01
CA PRO A 189 -3.06 9.63 -2.88
C PRO A 189 -1.57 9.71 -2.52
N PHE A 190 -1.17 10.47 -1.50
CA PHE A 190 0.24 10.81 -1.26
C PHE A 190 0.86 10.10 -0.04
N ASN A 191 0.27 8.99 0.42
CA ASN A 191 0.68 8.28 1.65
C ASN A 191 1.01 9.24 2.80
N GLN A 192 0.19 10.29 2.96
CA GLN A 192 0.34 11.20 4.07
C GLN A 192 -0.01 10.41 5.32
N THR A 193 1.03 10.02 6.05
CA THR A 193 0.91 9.38 7.35
C THR A 193 0.02 10.25 8.22
N THR A 194 -1.08 9.68 8.72
CA THR A 194 -1.80 10.30 9.82
C THR A 194 -1.05 10.00 11.11
N SER A 195 -1.23 10.82 12.15
CA SER A 195 -0.67 10.53 13.48
C SER A 195 -1.32 9.32 14.17
N PHE A 196 -2.20 8.59 13.48
CA PHE A 196 -2.89 7.44 14.04
C PHE A 196 -2.18 6.14 13.68
N GLU A 197 -1.62 5.52 14.71
CA GLU A 197 -1.12 4.15 14.69
C GLU A 197 -1.68 3.41 15.91
N PHE A 198 -1.83 2.10 15.79
CA PHE A 198 -2.23 1.24 16.90
C PHE A 198 -1.58 -0.14 16.75
N GLN A 199 -1.41 -0.81 17.89
CA GLN A 199 -0.81 -2.13 17.98
C GLN A 199 -1.84 -3.15 18.46
N ILE A 200 -1.86 -4.31 17.81
CA ILE A 200 -2.68 -5.48 18.13
C ILE A 200 -1.76 -6.70 18.30
#